data_AF-A0A4W4GTV6-F1
#
_entry.id   AF-A0A4W4GTV6-F1
#
_cell.length_a   1.000
_cell.length_b   1.000
_cell.length_c   1.000
_cell.angle_alpha   90.00
_cell.angle_beta   90.00
_cell.angle_gamma   90.00
#
_symmetry.space_group_name_H-M   'P 1'
#
loop_
_entity.id
_entity.type
_entity.pdbx_description
1 polymer ?
#
loop_
_entity_poly.entity_id
_entity_poly.type
_entity_poly.pdbx_seq_one_letter_code
_entity_poly.pdbx_strand_id
1 'polypeptide(L)'
;IDSISAALWLLLCALALGVYMICSWYFLRNPLLLHKKKCLAFHSRHVSHRGGAGERIENTMAAFTHAVKEGTEMLELDCHLTQDGYVVVSHDKNLERQTGYNIDISSLKFQDLPSYKEKLEVTFNSGHYGTGQDRRFTLLEDVFKKFPKIPINIEVKENNDLLIEKVSSLVKQYKREGITVWATEVSDIMAKCRKQVH
;
A
#
# COMPACT_ATOMS: atom_id res chain seq x y z
N ILE A 1 42.33 -15.96 47.24
CA ILE A 1 41.10 -15.13 47.04
C ILE A 1 40.47 -15.44 45.66
N ASP A 2 41.23 -16.03 44.73
CA ASP A 2 40.83 -16.23 43.33
C ASP A 2 39.85 -17.39 43.08
N SER A 3 39.96 -18.51 43.80
CA SER A 3 39.09 -19.68 43.58
C SER A 3 37.65 -19.49 44.06
N ILE A 4 37.44 -18.74 45.15
CA ILE A 4 36.10 -18.44 45.69
C ILE A 4 35.37 -17.46 44.78
N SER A 5 36.09 -16.47 44.22
CA SER A 5 35.58 -15.55 43.22
C SER A 5 35.15 -16.28 41.94
N ALA A 6 35.98 -17.21 41.43
CA ALA A 6 35.66 -18.00 40.24
C ALA A 6 34.42 -18.89 40.44
N ALA A 7 34.28 -19.55 41.60
CA ALA A 7 33.11 -20.36 41.91
C ALA A 7 31.81 -19.53 42.00
N LEU A 8 31.90 -18.32 42.55
CA LEU A 8 30.77 -17.38 42.61
C LEU A 8 30.34 -16.93 41.20
N TRP A 9 31.29 -16.61 40.32
CA TRP A 9 30.99 -16.26 38.93
C TRP A 9 30.34 -17.42 38.15
N LEU A 10 30.82 -18.65 38.33
CA LEU A 10 30.22 -19.83 37.70
C LEU A 10 28.77 -20.05 38.17
N LEU A 11 28.51 -19.87 39.47
CA LEU A 11 27.16 -19.97 40.03
C LEU A 11 26.22 -18.90 39.44
N LEU A 12 26.69 -17.64 39.37
CA LEU A 12 25.92 -16.54 38.79
C LEU A 12 25.62 -16.77 37.30
N CYS A 13 26.60 -17.25 36.53
CA CYS A 13 26.40 -17.62 35.13
C CYS A 13 25.39 -18.76 34.97
N ALA A 14 25.46 -19.79 35.81
CA ALA A 14 24.51 -20.91 35.78
C ALA A 14 23.08 -20.46 36.13
N LEU A 15 22.93 -19.57 37.11
CA LEU A 15 21.63 -18.98 37.47
C LEU A 15 21.08 -18.11 36.36
N ALA A 16 21.91 -17.25 35.75
CA ALA A 16 21.51 -16.41 34.62
C ALA A 16 21.07 -17.27 33.42
N LEU A 17 21.80 -18.35 33.12
CA LEU A 17 21.43 -19.30 32.07
C LEU A 17 20.11 -20.01 32.40
N GLY A 18 19.92 -20.43 33.65
CA GLY A 18 18.69 -21.06 34.12
C GLY A 18 17.47 -20.15 33.97
N VAL A 19 17.59 -18.89 34.39
CA VAL A 19 16.55 -17.86 34.22
C VAL A 19 16.26 -17.64 32.75
N TYR A 20 17.29 -17.48 31.91
CA TYR A 20 17.13 -17.32 30.47
C TYR A 20 16.38 -18.51 29.84
N MET A 21 16.77 -19.75 30.18
CA MET A 21 16.14 -20.97 29.67
C MET A 21 14.67 -21.06 30.08
N ILE A 22 14.34 -20.74 31.34
CA ILE A 22 12.96 -20.75 31.85
C ILE A 22 12.11 -19.67 31.17
N CYS A 23 12.62 -18.44 31.08
CA CYS A 23 11.93 -17.34 30.41
C CYS A 23 11.73 -17.65 28.92
N SER A 24 12.77 -18.14 28.24
CA SER A 24 12.72 -18.53 26.82
C SER A 24 11.67 -19.63 26.59
N TRP A 25 11.69 -20.68 27.41
CA TRP A 25 10.69 -21.75 27.35
C TRP A 25 9.26 -21.24 27.59
N TYR A 26 9.07 -20.38 28.60
CA TYR A 26 7.77 -19.82 28.92
C TYR A 26 7.22 -18.92 27.81
N PHE A 27 8.05 -18.05 27.22
CA PHE A 27 7.64 -17.17 26.13
C PHE A 27 7.45 -17.92 24.80
N LEU A 28 8.26 -18.94 24.51
CA LEU A 28 8.06 -19.82 23.35
C LEU A 28 6.74 -20.59 23.44
N ARG A 29 6.34 -21.00 24.66
CA ARG A 29 5.07 -21.69 24.90
C ARG A 29 3.87 -20.74 24.92
N ASN A 30 4.10 -19.46 25.23
CA ASN A 30 3.08 -18.41 25.32
C ASN A 30 3.40 -17.22 24.38
N PRO A 31 3.47 -17.43 23.05
CA PRO A 31 3.90 -16.39 22.11
C PRO A 31 2.98 -15.16 22.10
N LEU A 32 1.73 -15.32 22.53
CA LEU A 32 0.74 -14.23 22.63
C LEU A 32 1.04 -13.19 23.73
N LEU A 33 1.93 -13.51 24.69
CA LEU A 33 2.37 -12.56 25.70
C LEU A 33 3.34 -11.52 25.13
N LEU A 34 4.18 -11.91 24.16
CA LEU A 34 5.08 -11.01 23.44
C LEU A 34 4.39 -10.38 22.23
N HIS A 35 3.57 -11.16 21.53
CA HIS A 35 2.90 -10.75 20.31
C HIS A 35 1.39 -10.74 20.51
N LYS A 36 0.84 -9.60 20.96
CA LYS A 36 -0.60 -9.35 20.85
C LYS A 36 -0.97 -9.48 19.38
N LYS A 37 -1.87 -10.42 19.04
CA LYS A 37 -2.37 -10.55 17.66
C LYS A 37 -2.87 -9.19 17.21
N LYS A 38 -2.38 -8.71 16.06
CA LYS A 38 -2.92 -7.49 15.45
C LYS A 38 -4.39 -7.74 15.15
N CYS A 39 -5.27 -6.95 15.76
CA CYS A 39 -6.68 -6.93 15.39
C CYS A 39 -6.77 -6.11 14.10
N LEU A 40 -6.83 -6.81 12.96
CA LEU A 40 -7.02 -6.16 11.68
C LEU A 40 -8.49 -5.73 11.57
N ALA A 41 -8.75 -4.51 11.10
CA ALA A 41 -10.12 -4.04 10.93
C ALA A 41 -10.85 -4.74 9.77
N PHE A 42 -10.09 -5.40 8.88
CA PHE A 42 -10.60 -6.16 7.76
C PHE A 42 -9.71 -7.38 7.46
N HIS A 43 -10.25 -8.31 6.69
CA HIS A 43 -9.51 -9.45 6.14
C HIS A 43 -9.71 -9.45 4.62
N SER A 44 -8.66 -9.76 3.87
CA SER A 44 -8.69 -9.81 2.42
C SER A 44 -7.87 -11.01 1.94
N ARG A 45 -8.49 -11.86 1.14
CA ARG A 45 -7.93 -13.00 0.41
C ARG A 45 -7.80 -12.67 -1.07
N HIS A 46 -8.63 -11.78 -1.59
CA HIS A 46 -8.59 -11.35 -2.98
C HIS A 46 -8.35 -9.84 -3.07
N VAL A 47 -7.29 -9.47 -3.78
CA VAL A 47 -6.88 -8.07 -4.00
C VAL A 47 -6.84 -7.82 -5.50
N SER A 48 -7.62 -6.87 -5.98
CA SER A 48 -7.62 -6.51 -7.40
C SER A 48 -6.52 -5.48 -7.69
N HIS A 49 -5.38 -5.99 -8.15
CA HIS A 49 -4.22 -5.20 -8.56
C HIS A 49 -4.60 -4.17 -9.64
N ARG A 50 -4.35 -2.89 -9.37
CA ARG A 50 -4.75 -1.73 -10.17
C ARG A 50 -6.24 -1.71 -10.55
N GLY A 51 -7.07 -2.24 -9.66
CA GLY A 51 -8.52 -2.38 -9.89
C GLY A 51 -8.92 -3.52 -10.83
N GLY A 52 -8.06 -4.52 -11.06
CA GLY A 52 -8.35 -5.63 -11.97
C GLY A 52 -7.71 -5.45 -13.34
N ALA A 53 -6.43 -5.07 -13.37
CA ALA A 53 -5.66 -4.94 -14.61
C ALA A 53 -5.76 -6.21 -15.45
N GLY A 54 -6.19 -6.07 -16.71
CA GLY A 54 -6.42 -7.17 -17.65
C GLY A 54 -7.90 -7.51 -17.86
N GLU A 55 -8.76 -7.26 -16.87
CA GLU A 55 -10.22 -7.34 -17.04
C GLU A 55 -10.76 -6.04 -17.64
N ARG A 56 -10.21 -4.92 -17.16
CA ARG A 56 -10.46 -3.55 -17.63
C ARG A 56 -9.15 -2.78 -17.73
N ILE A 57 -9.20 -1.57 -18.30
CA ILE A 57 -8.05 -0.67 -18.31
C ILE A 57 -7.72 -0.30 -16.85
N GLU A 58 -6.48 -0.54 -16.45
CA GLU A 58 -5.99 -0.37 -15.08
C GLU A 58 -6.29 1.03 -14.52
N ASN A 59 -6.49 1.15 -13.20
CA ASN A 59 -6.63 2.43 -12.50
C ASN A 59 -7.77 3.37 -13.00
N THR A 60 -8.75 2.82 -13.72
CA THR A 60 -9.98 3.52 -14.12
C THR A 60 -11.12 3.27 -13.13
N MET A 61 -12.08 4.19 -13.04
CA MET A 61 -13.28 4.00 -12.24
C MET A 61 -14.07 2.77 -12.69
N ALA A 62 -14.08 2.47 -13.99
CA ALA A 62 -14.68 1.24 -14.51
C ALA A 62 -13.98 -0.03 -14.03
N ALA A 63 -12.64 -0.05 -13.96
CA ALA A 63 -11.91 -1.19 -13.41
C ALA A 63 -12.26 -1.42 -11.93
N PHE A 64 -12.17 -0.38 -11.10
CA PHE A 64 -12.56 -0.49 -9.69
C PHE A 64 -14.02 -0.94 -9.51
N THR A 65 -14.94 -0.40 -10.32
CA THR A 65 -16.36 -0.80 -10.29
C THR A 65 -16.54 -2.26 -10.70
N HIS A 66 -15.78 -2.73 -11.70
CA HIS A 66 -15.81 -4.12 -12.14
C HIS A 66 -15.30 -5.04 -11.04
N ALA A 67 -14.10 -4.79 -10.50
CA ALA A 67 -13.51 -5.58 -9.43
C ALA A 67 -14.43 -5.70 -8.20
N VAL A 68 -15.09 -4.61 -7.79
CA VAL A 68 -16.05 -4.64 -6.69
C VAL A 68 -17.29 -5.47 -7.02
N LYS A 69 -17.77 -5.44 -8.27
CA LYS A 69 -18.90 -6.29 -8.72
C LYS A 69 -18.53 -7.77 -8.73
N GLU A 70 -17.30 -8.10 -9.12
CA GLU A 70 -16.76 -9.47 -9.10
C GLU A 70 -16.43 -9.97 -7.69
N GLY A 71 -16.65 -9.15 -6.65
CA GLY A 71 -16.49 -9.55 -5.26
C GLY A 71 -15.08 -9.42 -4.72
N THR A 72 -14.27 -8.49 -5.25
CA THR A 72 -12.98 -8.16 -4.65
C THR A 72 -13.13 -7.70 -3.19
N GLU A 73 -12.20 -8.11 -2.34
CA GLU A 73 -12.22 -7.78 -0.91
C GLU A 73 -11.33 -6.57 -0.60
N MET A 74 -10.40 -6.23 -1.50
CA MET A 74 -9.55 -5.04 -1.42
C MET A 74 -9.17 -4.56 -2.81
N LEU A 75 -9.24 -3.24 -3.03
CA LEU A 75 -8.67 -2.63 -4.22
C LEU A 75 -7.21 -2.30 -3.96
N GLU A 76 -6.36 -2.50 -4.96
CA GLU A 76 -5.00 -1.98 -4.96
C GLU A 76 -4.88 -0.94 -6.08
N LEU A 77 -4.16 0.14 -5.77
CA LEU A 77 -3.96 1.25 -6.68
C LEU A 77 -2.66 2.01 -6.38
N ASP A 78 -2.19 2.72 -7.39
CA ASP A 78 -0.96 3.50 -7.38
C ASP A 78 -1.26 5.00 -7.46
N CYS A 79 -0.53 5.83 -6.72
CA CYS A 79 -0.77 7.27 -6.67
C CYS A 79 0.43 8.09 -7.19
N HIS A 80 0.10 9.14 -7.94
CA HIS A 80 0.99 10.25 -8.34
C HIS A 80 0.31 11.59 -8.10
N LEU A 81 1.08 12.68 -8.23
CA LEU A 81 0.58 14.05 -8.10
C LEU A 81 0.55 14.77 -9.46
N THR A 82 -0.57 15.42 -9.79
CA THR A 82 -0.66 16.33 -10.94
C THR A 82 -0.03 17.69 -10.64
N GLN A 83 0.19 18.51 -11.67
CA GLN A 83 0.74 19.87 -11.54
C GLN A 83 -0.10 20.77 -10.61
N ASP A 84 -1.43 20.63 -10.66
CA ASP A 84 -2.39 21.34 -9.81
C ASP A 84 -2.61 20.67 -8.44
N GLY A 85 -1.82 19.64 -8.12
CA GLY A 85 -1.75 19.02 -6.81
C GLY A 85 -2.88 18.04 -6.51
N TYR A 86 -3.59 17.52 -7.49
CA TYR A 86 -4.54 16.43 -7.26
C TYR A 86 -3.81 15.09 -7.19
N VAL A 87 -4.27 14.22 -6.28
CA VAL A 87 -3.78 12.84 -6.20
C VAL A 87 -4.51 12.02 -7.25
N VAL A 88 -3.80 11.72 -8.34
CA VAL A 88 -4.31 10.91 -9.44
C VAL A 88 -3.87 9.47 -9.28
N VAL A 89 -4.76 8.56 -9.66
CA VAL A 89 -4.52 7.13 -9.62
C VAL A 89 -3.93 6.68 -10.96
N SER A 90 -2.67 6.24 -10.94
CA SER A 90 -1.95 5.75 -12.12
C SER A 90 -0.70 4.98 -11.69
N HIS A 91 -0.35 3.93 -12.41
CA HIS A 91 0.87 3.18 -12.13
C HIS A 91 2.12 3.97 -12.55
N ASP A 92 2.11 4.51 -13.77
CA ASP A 92 3.29 5.13 -14.36
C ASP A 92 3.37 6.61 -14.03
N LYS A 93 4.60 7.08 -13.82
CA LYS A 93 4.91 8.51 -13.75
C LYS A 93 4.75 9.18 -15.12
N ASN A 94 5.22 8.52 -16.18
CA ASN A 94 5.19 9.01 -17.55
C ASN A 94 4.03 8.37 -18.33
N LEU A 95 3.33 9.19 -19.11
CA LEU A 95 2.10 8.80 -19.79
C LEU A 95 2.32 8.03 -21.11
N GLU A 96 3.55 7.78 -21.55
CA GLU A 96 3.85 7.21 -22.87
C GLU A 96 3.22 5.82 -23.07
N ARG A 97 3.36 4.92 -22.07
CA ARG A 97 2.75 3.59 -22.13
C ARG A 97 1.23 3.68 -22.21
N GLN A 98 0.64 4.45 -21.29
CA GLN A 98 -0.78 4.49 -21.04
C GLN A 98 -1.56 5.26 -22.12
N THR A 99 -0.95 6.31 -22.68
CA THR A 99 -1.65 7.32 -23.51
C THR A 99 -0.96 7.58 -24.85
N GLY A 100 0.35 7.29 -24.96
CA GLY A 100 1.17 7.56 -26.15
C GLY A 100 1.88 8.91 -26.12
N TYR A 101 1.65 9.73 -25.10
CA TYR A 101 2.33 11.01 -24.92
C TYR A 101 3.50 10.87 -23.95
N ASN A 102 4.71 11.20 -24.38
CA ASN A 102 5.90 11.22 -23.53
C ASN A 102 5.90 12.49 -22.67
N ILE A 103 5.12 12.47 -21.60
CA ILE A 103 4.99 13.55 -20.61
C ILE A 103 4.71 12.96 -19.23
N ASP A 104 5.30 13.56 -18.20
CA ASP A 104 5.08 13.15 -16.82
C ASP A 104 3.76 13.71 -16.27
N ILE A 105 3.07 12.94 -15.43
CA ILE A 105 1.81 13.36 -14.77
C ILE A 105 1.99 14.68 -14.01
N SER A 106 3.13 14.87 -13.34
CA SER A 106 3.44 16.08 -12.58
C SER A 106 3.54 17.35 -13.43
N SER A 107 3.58 17.22 -14.76
CA SER A 107 3.65 18.34 -15.71
C SER A 107 2.27 18.80 -16.20
N LEU A 108 1.20 18.07 -15.92
CA LEU A 108 -0.15 18.35 -16.39
C LEU A 108 -1.12 18.62 -15.25
N LYS A 109 -2.12 19.46 -15.48
CA LYS A 109 -3.29 19.56 -14.59
C LYS A 109 -4.18 18.35 -14.78
N PHE A 110 -4.97 17.99 -13.77
CA PHE A 110 -5.84 16.82 -13.85
C PHE A 110 -6.79 16.85 -15.06
N GLN A 111 -7.36 18.02 -15.38
CA GLN A 111 -8.30 18.18 -16.50
C GLN A 111 -7.63 18.03 -17.88
N ASP A 112 -6.31 18.23 -17.95
CA ASP A 112 -5.51 18.17 -19.18
C ASP A 112 -4.93 16.77 -19.42
N LEU A 113 -5.17 15.81 -18.52
CA LEU A 113 -4.69 14.45 -18.68
C LEU A 113 -5.35 13.77 -19.90
N PRO A 114 -4.57 13.22 -20.84
CA PRO A 114 -5.11 12.52 -21.99
C PRO A 114 -5.83 11.24 -21.59
N SER A 115 -6.65 10.72 -22.49
CA SER A 115 -7.27 9.40 -22.28
C SER A 115 -6.27 8.27 -22.48
N TYR A 116 -6.48 7.17 -21.76
CA TYR A 116 -5.79 5.91 -22.02
C TYR A 116 -6.01 5.43 -23.47
N LYS A 117 -5.06 4.63 -23.97
CA LYS A 117 -5.22 3.84 -25.20
C LYS A 117 -6.43 2.90 -25.09
N GLU A 118 -7.00 2.50 -26.23
CA GLU A 118 -8.16 1.58 -26.27
C GLU A 118 -7.84 0.19 -25.71
N LYS A 119 -6.58 -0.22 -25.86
CA LYS A 119 -6.01 -1.43 -25.29
C LYS A 119 -4.75 -1.06 -24.53
N LEU A 120 -4.62 -1.54 -23.32
CA LEU A 120 -3.44 -1.33 -22.49
C LEU A 120 -2.87 -2.67 -22.07
N GLU A 121 -1.58 -2.87 -22.35
CA GLU A 121 -0.90 -4.11 -21.98
C GLU A 121 -0.71 -4.21 -20.46
N VAL A 122 -0.93 -5.41 -19.94
CA VAL A 122 -0.74 -5.72 -18.52
C VAL A 122 0.74 -5.93 -18.24
N THR A 123 1.34 -5.07 -17.43
CA THR A 123 2.80 -5.04 -17.22
C THR A 123 3.39 -6.31 -16.62
N PHE A 124 2.59 -7.10 -15.90
CA PHE A 124 3.01 -8.33 -15.24
C PHE A 124 2.55 -9.60 -15.99
N ASN A 125 1.94 -9.45 -17.16
CA ASN A 125 1.49 -10.56 -17.99
C ASN A 125 1.54 -10.15 -19.47
N SER A 126 2.73 -10.19 -20.06
CA SER A 126 2.98 -9.77 -21.44
C SER A 126 2.05 -10.45 -22.44
N GLY A 127 1.58 -9.69 -23.43
CA GLY A 127 0.62 -10.16 -24.43
C GLY A 127 -0.84 -10.19 -23.96
N HIS A 128 -1.14 -9.86 -22.70
CA HIS A 128 -2.51 -9.66 -22.21
C HIS A 128 -2.84 -8.17 -22.14
N TYR A 129 -4.09 -7.83 -22.46
CA TYR A 129 -4.53 -6.44 -22.58
C TYR A 129 -5.82 -6.19 -21.80
N GLY A 130 -5.81 -5.15 -20.98
CA GLY A 130 -7.03 -4.55 -20.44
C GLY A 130 -7.73 -3.72 -21.53
N THR A 131 -9.06 -3.81 -21.59
CA THR A 131 -9.89 -3.07 -22.54
C THR A 131 -11.12 -2.48 -21.87
N GLY A 132 -11.67 -1.39 -22.38
CA GLY A 132 -12.85 -0.76 -21.79
C GLY A 132 -13.24 0.56 -22.44
N GLN A 133 -14.48 0.99 -22.18
CA GLN A 133 -14.99 2.28 -22.65
C GLN A 133 -14.49 3.45 -21.80
N ASP A 134 -14.34 3.24 -20.49
CA ASP A 134 -13.75 4.24 -19.61
C ASP A 134 -12.24 4.26 -19.79
N ARG A 135 -11.73 5.40 -20.22
CA ARG A 135 -10.32 5.64 -20.52
C ARG A 135 -9.80 6.86 -19.79
N ARG A 136 -10.48 7.30 -18.73
CA ARG A 136 -10.09 8.51 -17.99
C ARG A 136 -9.29 8.13 -16.76
N PHE A 137 -8.30 8.96 -16.44
CA PHE A 137 -7.67 8.95 -15.13
C PHE A 137 -8.69 9.27 -14.04
N THR A 138 -8.45 8.72 -12.85
CA THR A 138 -9.36 8.84 -11.71
C THR A 138 -8.62 9.51 -10.54
N LEU A 139 -9.31 10.35 -9.78
CA LEU A 139 -8.76 10.91 -8.54
C LEU A 139 -8.92 9.90 -7.40
N LEU A 140 -7.93 9.84 -6.50
CA LEU A 140 -8.02 9.01 -5.30
C LEU A 140 -9.27 9.35 -4.48
N GLU A 141 -9.60 10.64 -4.40
CA GLU A 141 -10.78 11.12 -3.70
C GLU A 141 -12.08 10.53 -4.28
N ASP A 142 -12.18 10.43 -5.61
CA ASP A 142 -13.37 9.89 -6.26
C ASP A 142 -13.51 8.38 -6.01
N VAL A 143 -12.39 7.64 -5.93
CA VAL A 143 -12.38 6.23 -5.50
C VAL A 143 -12.90 6.13 -4.05
N PHE A 144 -12.45 7.00 -3.15
CA PHE A 144 -12.91 7.00 -1.75
C PHE A 144 -14.40 7.30 -1.63
N LYS A 145 -14.91 8.29 -2.37
CA LYS A 145 -16.34 8.63 -2.43
C LYS A 145 -17.17 7.47 -2.97
N LYS A 146 -16.70 6.81 -4.03
CA LYS A 146 -17.44 5.73 -4.69
C LYS A 146 -17.48 4.44 -3.86
N PHE A 147 -16.37 4.10 -3.19
CA PHE A 147 -16.22 2.85 -2.45
C PHE A 147 -15.90 3.11 -0.97
N PRO A 148 -16.84 3.67 -0.19
CA PRO A 148 -16.58 4.12 1.19
C PRO A 148 -16.17 2.99 2.16
N LYS A 149 -16.56 1.74 1.86
CA LYS A 149 -16.39 0.59 2.75
C LYS A 149 -15.38 -0.46 2.26
N ILE A 150 -14.88 -0.33 1.04
CA ILE A 150 -13.93 -1.27 0.46
C ILE A 150 -12.52 -0.93 0.98
N PRO A 151 -11.79 -1.88 1.58
CA PRO A 151 -10.39 -1.66 1.90
C PRO A 151 -9.57 -1.31 0.66
N ILE A 152 -8.57 -0.44 0.83
CA ILE A 152 -7.72 0.02 -0.28
C ILE A 152 -6.25 -0.09 0.13
N ASN A 153 -5.46 -0.77 -0.68
CA ASN A 153 -4.01 -0.70 -0.65
C ASN A 153 -3.54 0.42 -1.58
N ILE A 154 -2.87 1.42 -1.02
CA ILE A 154 -2.42 2.61 -1.73
C ILE A 154 -0.90 2.57 -1.83
N GLU A 155 -0.39 2.45 -3.05
CA GLU A 155 1.03 2.55 -3.32
C GLU A 155 1.44 4.00 -3.65
N VAL A 156 2.41 4.53 -2.91
CA VAL A 156 3.05 5.82 -3.22
C VAL A 156 4.30 5.56 -4.06
N LYS A 157 4.23 5.91 -5.34
CA LYS A 157 5.27 5.60 -6.34
C LYS A 157 6.46 6.55 -6.35
N GLU A 158 6.31 7.74 -5.79
CA GLU A 158 7.35 8.78 -5.83
C GLU A 158 7.70 9.31 -4.44
N ASN A 159 8.98 9.65 -4.25
CA ASN A 159 9.47 10.25 -3.00
C ASN A 159 9.10 11.73 -2.94
N ASN A 160 7.81 11.99 -2.73
CA ASN A 160 7.21 13.32 -2.75
C ASN A 160 6.43 13.55 -1.44
N ASP A 161 6.94 14.45 -0.59
CA ASP A 161 6.33 14.73 0.71
C ASP A 161 4.91 15.29 0.60
N LEU A 162 4.65 16.11 -0.43
CA LEU A 162 3.33 16.68 -0.69
C LEU A 162 2.33 15.59 -1.10
N LEU A 163 2.75 14.62 -1.91
CA LEU A 163 1.90 13.48 -2.27
C LEU A 163 1.54 12.67 -1.02
N ILE A 164 2.53 12.34 -0.20
CA ILE A 164 2.35 11.57 1.05
C ILE A 164 1.40 12.30 2.00
N GLU A 165 1.58 13.61 2.18
CA GLU A 165 0.72 14.46 3.00
C GLU A 165 -0.72 14.51 2.47
N LYS A 166 -0.90 14.66 1.14
CA LYS A 166 -2.24 14.69 0.53
C LYS A 166 -2.95 13.35 0.63
N VAL A 167 -2.26 12.24 0.40
CA VAL A 167 -2.83 10.90 0.60
C VAL A 167 -3.25 10.73 2.07
N SER A 168 -2.38 11.12 3.02
CA SER A 168 -2.67 11.06 4.47
C SER A 168 -3.90 11.90 4.83
N SER A 169 -3.97 13.12 4.31
CA SER A 169 -5.09 14.03 4.52
C SER A 169 -6.40 13.47 3.98
N LEU A 170 -6.39 12.87 2.78
CA LEU A 170 -7.57 12.20 2.21
C LEU A 170 -7.99 10.99 3.05
N VAL A 171 -7.05 10.15 3.50
CA VAL A 171 -7.35 8.99 4.35
C VAL A 171 -8.04 9.44 5.65
N LYS A 172 -7.54 10.49 6.29
CA LYS A 172 -8.12 11.07 7.53
C LYS A 172 -9.48 11.74 7.28
N GLN A 173 -9.58 12.54 6.22
CA GLN A 173 -10.82 13.24 5.84
C GLN A 173 -11.96 12.26 5.62
N TYR A 174 -11.70 11.12 4.97
CA TYR A 174 -12.71 10.10 4.70
C TYR A 174 -12.82 9.04 5.80
N LYS A 175 -12.10 9.19 6.93
CA LYS A 175 -12.12 8.30 8.10
C LYS A 175 -11.83 6.83 7.77
N ARG A 176 -10.79 6.60 6.97
CA ARG A 176 -10.46 5.29 6.40
C ARG A 176 -9.20 4.65 6.97
N GLU A 177 -8.62 5.22 8.01
CA GLU A 177 -7.35 4.80 8.61
C GLU A 177 -7.32 3.30 8.95
N GLY A 178 -8.47 2.73 9.37
CA GLY A 178 -8.60 1.31 9.68
C GLY A 178 -8.66 0.37 8.47
N ILE A 179 -9.02 0.89 7.28
CA ILE A 179 -9.24 0.09 6.06
C ILE A 179 -8.32 0.53 4.90
N THR A 180 -7.30 1.34 5.18
CA THR A 180 -6.29 1.73 4.21
C THR A 180 -4.95 1.09 4.56
N VAL A 181 -4.34 0.43 3.58
CA VAL A 181 -2.98 -0.10 3.68
C VAL A 181 -2.07 0.80 2.86
N TRP A 182 -0.92 1.14 3.43
CA TRP A 182 0.11 1.91 2.74
C TRP A 182 1.15 0.95 2.17
N ALA A 183 1.45 1.09 0.89
CA ALA A 183 2.47 0.32 0.18
C ALA A 183 3.47 1.26 -0.51
N THR A 184 4.69 0.75 -0.71
CA THR A 184 5.72 1.35 -1.56
C THR A 184 6.88 0.36 -1.64
N GLU A 185 7.54 0.31 -2.79
CA GLU A 185 8.75 -0.51 -3.00
C GLU A 185 10.02 0.13 -2.41
N VAL A 186 9.96 1.43 -2.07
CA VAL A 186 11.12 2.22 -1.62
C VAL A 186 11.10 2.42 -0.10
N SER A 187 12.17 2.00 0.57
CA SER A 187 12.29 2.06 2.04
C SER A 187 12.12 3.46 2.62
N ASP A 188 12.64 4.47 1.94
CA ASP A 188 12.62 5.86 2.39
C ASP A 188 11.23 6.47 2.32
N ILE A 189 10.49 6.15 1.25
CA ILE A 189 9.06 6.50 1.12
C ILE A 189 8.28 5.82 2.24
N MET A 190 8.53 4.54 2.51
CA MET A 190 7.84 3.82 3.57
C MET A 190 8.10 4.44 4.95
N ALA A 191 9.33 4.89 5.21
CA ALA A 191 9.67 5.59 6.44
C ALA A 191 8.89 6.89 6.60
N LYS A 192 8.68 7.64 5.52
CA LYS A 192 7.86 8.85 5.50
C LYS A 192 6.36 8.55 5.68
N CYS A 193 5.83 7.55 4.98
CA CYS A 193 4.43 7.12 5.15
C CYS A 193 4.12 6.70 6.59
N ARG A 194 5.03 5.97 7.25
CA ARG A 194 4.86 5.58 8.67
C ARG A 194 4.72 6.77 9.61
N LYS A 195 5.39 7.89 9.33
CA LYS A 195 5.27 9.13 10.13
C LYS A 195 3.90 9.80 10.02
N GLN A 196 3.10 9.45 9.02
CA GLN A 196 1.76 10.03 8.81
C GLN A 196 0.64 9.29 9.53
N VAL A 197 0.88 8.01 9.86
CA VAL A 197 -0.07 7.07 10.45
C VAL A 197 0.01 7.05 11.99
N HIS A 198 1.10 7.57 12.56
CA HIS A 198 1.31 7.78 13.99
C HIS A 198 1.02 9.22 14.39
#